data_AF-A0A496PHD2-F1
#
_entry.id   AF-A0A496PHD2-F1
#
_cell.length_a   1.000
_cell.length_b   1.000
_cell.length_c   1.000
_cell.angle_alpha   90.00
_cell.angle_beta   90.00
_cell.angle_gamma   90.00
#
_symmetry.space_group_name_H-M   'P 1'
#
loop_
_entity.id
_entity.type
_entity.pdbx_description
1 polymer ?
#
loop_
_entity_poly.entity_id
_entity_poly.type
_entity_poly.pdbx_seq_one_letter_code
_entity_poly.pdbx_strand_id
1 'polypeptide(L)'
;MRNKMWGRGALIVGLSLGFLLTGCTPQEAGNMQQTSQENQGARDLSGATKAEAYSGSPKDRYAKAGERYKELNAFYVGVQRDIHAGTWQDSPTHSGVTPTEGYNSGMELIGDGQGDDGSADSYTFWLTRFYTPDEPATNVLERTVEDWRQRGWEVAEPVPGAQRFTTTSPEGYGLEISVSDGTFELRAFSPVYWGSYDELLTAVAERRDAEYQAKAPGTVFKEDPKTKQASLKPGVYRPFPAWDAVPTT
;
A
#
# COMPACT_ATOMS: atom_id res chain seq x y z
N MET A 1 -51.47 74.45 42.20
CA MET A 1 -50.79 73.94 43.40
C MET A 1 -50.10 72.64 43.00
N ARG A 2 -48.75 72.55 43.01
CA ARG A 2 -47.93 71.95 44.08
C ARG A 2 -48.50 70.59 44.54
N ASN A 3 -47.76 69.49 44.67
CA ASN A 3 -46.36 69.16 44.44
C ASN A 3 -46.18 67.68 44.87
N LYS A 4 -45.27 66.95 44.19
CA LYS A 4 -44.23 66.07 44.76
C LYS A 4 -44.59 64.84 45.63
N MET A 5 -44.11 63.64 45.23
CA MET A 5 -42.93 62.89 45.79
C MET A 5 -43.38 61.80 46.77
N TRP A 6 -42.85 60.57 46.91
CA TRP A 6 -41.61 59.80 46.64
C TRP A 6 -42.02 58.37 46.16
N GLY A 7 -41.23 57.42 45.64
CA GLY A 7 -39.79 57.11 45.63
C GLY A 7 -39.56 55.63 46.03
N ARG A 8 -38.57 54.95 45.40
CA ARG A 8 -37.97 53.60 45.65
C ARG A 8 -38.50 52.45 44.76
N GLY A 9 -37.68 51.60 44.12
CA GLY A 9 -36.23 51.35 44.22
C GLY A 9 -35.66 50.68 42.95
N ALA A 10 -34.33 50.59 42.91
CA ALA A 10 -33.49 50.27 41.74
C ALA A 10 -32.80 48.90 41.86
N LEU A 11 -32.42 48.29 40.73
CA LEU A 11 -31.17 47.51 40.52
C LEU A 11 -31.00 47.14 39.02
N ILE A 12 -29.99 47.66 38.30
CA ILE A 12 -28.76 46.98 37.78
C ILE A 12 -29.03 46.11 36.51
N VAL A 13 -28.28 46.07 35.39
CA VAL A 13 -26.86 46.30 35.01
C VAL A 13 -26.81 46.93 33.59
N GLY A 14 -25.86 47.82 33.33
CA GLY A 14 -25.56 48.35 32.00
C GLY A 14 -24.62 47.45 31.18
N LEU A 15 -24.84 47.41 29.86
CA LEU A 15 -23.87 46.90 28.90
C LEU A 15 -23.29 48.08 28.12
N SER A 16 -22.02 48.38 28.40
CA SER A 16 -21.24 49.40 27.73
C SER A 16 -20.64 48.84 26.43
N LEU A 17 -20.87 49.56 25.35
CA LEU A 17 -20.21 49.44 24.06
C LEU A 17 -18.73 49.85 24.21
N GLY A 18 -17.81 49.01 23.74
CA GLY A 18 -16.37 49.31 23.72
C GLY A 18 -15.72 48.74 22.46
N PHE A 19 -15.35 49.64 21.54
CA PHE A 19 -14.47 49.39 20.40
C PHE A 19 -13.07 48.98 20.88
N LEU A 20 -12.49 47.92 20.31
CA LEU A 20 -11.04 47.71 20.27
C LEU A 20 -10.61 47.22 18.87
N LEU A 21 -9.75 48.03 18.26
CA LEU A 21 -8.92 47.75 17.10
C LEU A 21 -7.73 46.88 17.51
N THR A 22 -7.62 45.67 16.95
CA THR A 22 -6.38 44.92 16.69
C THR A 22 -6.80 43.82 15.69
N GLY A 23 -6.41 43.89 14.42
CA GLY A 23 -5.10 43.42 13.97
C GLY A 23 -5.23 41.96 13.56
N CYS A 24 -5.31 41.70 12.26
CA CYS A 24 -5.34 40.35 11.67
C CYS A 24 -4.17 39.52 12.20
N THR A 25 -4.44 38.50 12.99
CA THR A 25 -3.50 37.39 13.18
C THR A 25 -3.53 36.53 11.92
N PRO A 26 -2.38 36.32 11.24
CA PRO A 26 -2.27 35.25 10.27
C PRO A 26 -2.52 33.94 11.03
N GLN A 27 -3.44 33.12 10.54
CA GLN A 27 -3.64 31.77 11.02
C GLN A 27 -2.29 31.04 10.94
N GLU A 28 -1.82 30.61 12.10
CA GLU A 28 -0.50 30.06 12.33
C GLU A 28 -0.17 28.95 11.33
N ALA A 29 0.97 29.11 10.67
CA ALA A 29 1.76 28.00 10.15
C ALA A 29 2.18 27.13 11.35
N GLY A 30 1.30 26.23 11.75
CA GLY A 30 1.48 25.38 12.92
C GLY A 30 0.90 24.00 12.68
N ASN A 31 1.37 23.32 11.62
CA ASN A 31 1.11 21.89 11.43
C ASN A 31 2.14 21.21 10.51
N MET A 32 3.40 21.64 10.55
CA MET A 32 4.51 20.99 9.82
C MET A 32 5.56 20.34 10.75
N GLN A 33 5.34 20.33 12.06
CA GLN A 33 6.37 19.89 13.02
C GLN A 33 5.94 18.71 13.91
N GLN A 34 4.80 18.08 13.60
CA GLN A 34 4.31 16.91 14.35
C GLN A 34 4.73 15.57 13.75
N THR A 35 5.06 15.52 12.45
CA THR A 35 5.43 14.30 11.71
C THR A 35 6.80 13.74 12.08
N SER A 36 7.78 14.58 12.45
CA SER A 36 9.15 14.08 12.76
C SER A 36 9.28 13.34 14.10
N GLN A 37 8.33 13.53 15.04
CA GLN A 37 8.36 12.89 16.35
C GLN A 37 7.62 11.55 16.37
N GLU A 38 6.59 11.38 15.52
CA GLU A 38 5.77 10.15 15.45
C GLU A 38 6.53 8.96 14.85
N ASN A 39 7.57 9.20 14.05
CA ASN A 39 8.38 8.15 13.44
C ASN A 39 9.62 7.74 14.27
N GLN A 40 9.84 8.30 15.47
CA GLN A 40 11.00 7.91 16.30
C GLN A 40 10.81 6.53 16.91
N GLY A 41 11.58 5.55 16.42
CA GLY A 41 11.52 4.16 16.89
C GLY A 41 10.43 3.32 16.21
N ALA A 42 9.68 3.92 15.28
CA ALA A 42 8.86 3.22 14.31
C ALA A 42 9.65 2.13 13.60
N ARG A 43 9.07 0.93 13.52
CA ARG A 43 9.64 -0.20 12.80
C ARG A 43 8.66 -0.63 11.71
N ASP A 44 9.19 -0.93 10.53
CA ASP A 44 8.39 -1.64 9.54
C ASP A 44 8.13 -3.09 10.00
N LEU A 45 7.29 -3.81 9.26
CA LEU A 45 6.95 -5.20 9.58
C LEU A 45 8.12 -6.18 9.42
N SER A 46 9.23 -5.75 8.82
CA SER A 46 10.48 -6.52 8.90
C SER A 46 11.27 -6.29 10.18
N GLY A 47 10.76 -5.42 11.06
CA GLY A 47 11.39 -5.00 12.29
C GLY A 47 12.46 -3.92 12.09
N ALA A 48 12.64 -3.36 10.89
CA ALA A 48 13.66 -2.33 10.65
C ALA A 48 13.11 -0.94 10.97
N THR A 49 13.92 -0.14 11.66
CA THR A 49 13.67 1.31 11.76
C THR A 49 13.98 2.00 10.44
N LYS A 50 13.46 3.21 10.24
CA LYS A 50 13.83 4.08 9.10
C LYS A 50 15.36 4.20 8.96
N ALA A 51 16.08 4.51 10.04
CA ALA A 51 17.54 4.61 9.99
C ALA A 51 18.24 3.31 9.54
N GLU A 52 17.75 2.15 9.98
CA GLU A 52 18.28 0.84 9.58
C GLU A 52 17.94 0.52 8.11
N ALA A 53 16.73 0.87 7.65
CA ALA A 53 16.33 0.68 6.25
C ALA A 53 17.16 1.55 5.29
N TYR A 54 17.53 2.75 5.73
CA TYR A 54 18.38 3.69 5.00
C TYR A 54 19.89 3.42 5.15
N SER A 55 20.28 2.46 6.00
CA SER A 55 21.68 2.12 6.18
C SER A 55 22.24 1.35 4.96
N GLY A 56 23.50 1.61 4.64
CA GLY A 56 24.23 0.94 3.56
C GLY A 56 24.22 1.70 2.23
N SER A 57 24.74 1.06 1.19
CA SER A 57 24.79 1.67 -0.15
C SER A 57 23.42 1.59 -0.85
N PRO A 58 23.16 2.41 -1.89
CA PRO A 58 21.99 2.24 -2.75
C PRO A 58 21.82 0.82 -3.29
N LYS A 59 22.93 0.15 -3.64
CA LYS A 59 22.93 -1.24 -4.09
C LYS A 59 22.44 -2.20 -3.01
N ASP A 60 22.82 -2.00 -1.75
CA ASP A 60 22.38 -2.86 -0.64
C ASP A 60 20.90 -2.68 -0.34
N ARG A 61 20.41 -1.43 -0.37
CA ARG A 61 18.98 -1.11 -0.21
C ARG A 61 18.15 -1.71 -1.35
N TYR A 62 18.63 -1.61 -2.59
CA TYR A 62 18.02 -2.24 -3.76
C TYR A 62 17.98 -3.78 -3.63
N ALA A 63 19.08 -4.40 -3.19
CA ALA A 63 19.13 -5.84 -2.96
C ALA A 63 18.12 -6.29 -1.89
N LYS A 64 17.99 -5.54 -0.78
CA LYS A 64 16.96 -5.79 0.25
C LYS A 64 15.54 -5.74 -0.34
N ALA A 65 15.23 -4.74 -1.16
CA ALA A 65 13.93 -4.65 -1.83
C ALA A 65 13.67 -5.88 -2.74
N GLY A 66 14.71 -6.37 -3.43
CA GLY A 66 14.64 -7.61 -4.19
C GLY A 66 14.34 -8.85 -3.35
N GLU A 67 14.87 -8.94 -2.13
CA GLU A 67 14.52 -10.02 -1.20
C GLU A 67 13.06 -9.89 -0.73
N ARG A 68 12.56 -8.68 -0.42
CA ARG A 68 11.13 -8.47 -0.08
C ARG A 68 10.18 -8.87 -1.20
N TYR A 69 10.56 -8.56 -2.44
CA TYR A 69 9.81 -9.01 -3.61
C TYR A 69 9.76 -10.54 -3.73
N LYS A 70 10.88 -11.23 -3.45
CA LYS A 70 10.92 -12.71 -3.44
C LYS A 70 10.08 -13.30 -2.32
N GLU A 71 10.09 -12.69 -1.13
CA GLU A 71 9.26 -13.10 0.00
C GLU A 71 7.77 -13.00 -0.34
N LEU A 72 7.33 -11.88 -0.95
CA LEU A 72 5.96 -11.73 -1.46
C LEU A 72 5.61 -12.80 -2.50
N ASN A 73 6.50 -13.05 -3.47
CA ASN A 73 6.28 -14.10 -4.46
C ASN A 73 6.08 -15.45 -3.76
N ALA A 74 6.93 -15.83 -2.80
CA ALA A 74 6.85 -17.10 -2.10
C ALA A 74 5.54 -17.25 -1.30
N PHE A 75 5.12 -16.21 -0.59
CA PHE A 75 3.83 -16.16 0.08
C PHE A 75 2.69 -16.37 -0.93
N TYR A 76 2.73 -15.63 -2.03
CA TYR A 76 1.70 -15.65 -3.04
C TYR A 76 1.58 -17.01 -3.77
N VAL A 77 2.69 -17.72 -3.97
CA VAL A 77 2.68 -19.12 -4.45
C VAL A 77 1.86 -20.01 -3.54
N GLY A 78 2.04 -19.88 -2.22
CA GLY A 78 1.28 -20.66 -1.23
C GLY A 78 -0.22 -20.42 -1.39
N VAL A 79 -0.64 -19.15 -1.37
CA VAL A 79 -2.04 -18.75 -1.51
C VAL A 79 -2.64 -19.23 -2.83
N GLN A 80 -1.91 -19.07 -3.94
CA GLN A 80 -2.38 -19.58 -5.24
C GLN A 80 -2.56 -21.09 -5.22
N ARG A 81 -1.63 -21.86 -4.64
CA ARG A 81 -1.71 -23.33 -4.60
C ARG A 81 -2.85 -23.84 -3.74
N ASP A 82 -3.17 -23.13 -2.66
CA ASP A 82 -4.30 -23.45 -1.79
C ASP A 82 -5.64 -23.34 -2.54
N ILE A 83 -5.74 -22.38 -3.47
CA ILE A 83 -6.93 -22.18 -4.31
C ILE A 83 -6.92 -23.10 -5.55
N HIS A 84 -5.81 -23.07 -6.30
CA HIS A 84 -5.61 -23.79 -7.56
C HIS A 84 -4.13 -23.94 -7.90
N ALA A 85 -3.63 -25.18 -7.89
CA ALA A 85 -2.23 -25.47 -8.21
C ALA A 85 -1.89 -25.40 -9.71
N GLY A 86 -2.89 -25.28 -10.58
CA GLY A 86 -2.71 -25.23 -12.04
C GLY A 86 -2.27 -23.85 -12.53
N THR A 87 -2.52 -23.58 -13.81
CA THR A 87 -2.06 -22.35 -14.46
C THR A 87 -2.97 -21.17 -14.14
N TRP A 88 -2.37 -19.99 -13.97
CA TRP A 88 -3.01 -18.70 -13.76
C TRP A 88 -2.65 -17.74 -14.89
N GLN A 89 -3.50 -16.79 -15.21
CA GLN A 89 -3.14 -15.69 -16.11
C GLN A 89 -2.40 -14.59 -15.34
N ASP A 90 -1.36 -14.03 -15.93
CA ASP A 90 -0.62 -12.90 -15.37
C ASP A 90 -1.35 -11.56 -15.57
N SER A 91 -0.84 -10.49 -14.95
CA SER A 91 -1.36 -9.14 -15.20
C SER A 91 -0.88 -8.61 -16.55
N PRO A 92 -1.78 -8.06 -17.39
CA PRO A 92 -1.41 -7.54 -18.71
C PRO A 92 -0.54 -6.28 -18.67
N THR A 93 -0.35 -5.67 -17.49
CA THR A 93 0.42 -4.43 -17.31
C THR A 93 1.88 -4.65 -16.92
N HIS A 94 2.32 -5.90 -16.72
CA HIS A 94 3.71 -6.29 -16.38
C HIS A 94 4.27 -5.61 -15.10
N SER A 95 3.43 -4.92 -14.33
CA SER A 95 3.84 -3.99 -13.27
C SER A 95 4.25 -4.67 -11.96
N GLY A 96 4.09 -5.98 -11.83
CA GLY A 96 4.20 -6.66 -10.53
C GLY A 96 5.57 -6.57 -9.84
N VAL A 97 6.64 -6.22 -10.56
CA VAL A 97 7.99 -6.02 -9.99
C VAL A 97 8.28 -4.55 -9.62
N THR A 98 7.41 -3.64 -10.02
CA THR A 98 7.55 -2.21 -9.76
C THR A 98 6.99 -1.91 -8.37
N PRO A 99 7.75 -1.26 -7.48
CA PRO A 99 7.21 -0.88 -6.18
C PRO A 99 6.08 0.15 -6.36
N THR A 100 5.25 0.28 -5.33
CA THR A 100 4.26 1.35 -5.16
C THR A 100 4.52 2.09 -3.86
N GLU A 101 4.00 3.31 -3.74
CA GLU A 101 4.06 4.08 -2.49
C GLU A 101 3.44 3.29 -1.33
N GLY A 102 4.13 3.25 -0.20
CA GLY A 102 3.68 2.52 0.99
C GLY A 102 2.58 3.23 1.76
N TYR A 103 2.69 4.56 1.92
CA TYR A 103 1.83 5.35 2.80
C TYR A 103 0.34 5.34 2.40
N ASN A 104 0.04 5.15 1.11
CA ASN A 104 -1.33 5.11 0.57
C ASN A 104 -1.91 3.70 0.43
N SER A 105 -1.18 2.65 0.84
CA SER A 105 -1.57 1.26 0.57
C SER A 105 -2.68 0.72 1.49
N GLY A 106 -3.02 1.44 2.57
CA GLY A 106 -3.98 0.98 3.59
C GLY A 106 -3.44 -0.17 4.46
N MET A 107 -2.19 -0.56 4.25
CA MET A 107 -1.46 -1.56 5.04
C MET A 107 -0.79 -0.89 6.25
N GLU A 108 -0.70 -1.61 7.36
CA GLU A 108 -0.18 -1.05 8.61
C GLU A 108 1.33 -0.75 8.49
N LEU A 109 1.68 0.51 8.73
CA LEU A 109 3.03 0.95 9.04
C LEU A 109 2.96 1.62 10.42
N ILE A 110 3.86 1.26 11.32
CA ILE A 110 4.02 2.00 12.57
C ILE A 110 4.69 3.32 12.16
N GLY A 111 3.92 4.39 11.96
CA GLY A 111 4.39 5.68 11.40
C GLY A 111 3.57 6.15 10.20
N ASP A 112 3.78 7.38 9.74
CA ASP A 112 3.00 7.98 8.64
C ASP A 112 3.49 7.59 7.23
N GLY A 113 4.70 7.01 7.12
CA GLY A 113 5.29 6.56 5.86
C GLY A 113 5.73 7.67 4.92
N GLN A 114 5.73 8.92 5.39
CA GLN A 114 6.07 10.11 4.62
C GLN A 114 7.45 10.68 4.99
N GLY A 115 8.09 11.34 4.03
CA GLY A 115 9.30 12.13 4.22
C GLY A 115 8.99 13.51 4.80
N ASP A 116 10.02 14.23 5.24
CA ASP A 116 9.87 15.59 5.78
C ASP A 116 9.33 16.59 4.75
N ASP A 117 9.45 16.26 3.46
CA ASP A 117 8.95 17.02 2.31
C ASP A 117 7.57 16.53 1.81
N GLY A 118 6.97 15.55 2.49
CA GLY A 118 5.70 14.93 2.12
C GLY A 118 5.81 13.88 1.01
N SER A 119 7.02 13.54 0.54
CA SER A 119 7.23 12.44 -0.40
C SER A 119 7.02 11.08 0.26
N ALA A 120 6.80 10.03 -0.55
CA ALA A 120 6.68 8.67 -0.02
C ALA A 120 8.05 8.18 0.46
N ASP A 121 8.15 7.92 1.77
CA ASP A 121 9.34 7.40 2.43
C ASP A 121 9.19 5.91 2.79
N SER A 122 8.24 5.27 2.13
CA SER A 122 7.88 3.88 2.29
C SER A 122 7.41 3.31 0.97
N TYR A 123 7.54 1.99 0.81
CA TYR A 123 7.13 1.29 -0.40
C TYR A 123 6.48 -0.05 -0.09
N THR A 124 5.72 -0.55 -1.06
CA THR A 124 5.14 -1.89 -1.10
C THR A 124 5.39 -2.53 -2.48
N PHE A 125 5.26 -3.85 -2.55
CA PHE A 125 5.10 -4.57 -3.81
C PHE A 125 3.71 -5.19 -3.87
N TRP A 126 3.18 -5.38 -5.06
CA TRP A 126 1.96 -6.17 -5.25
C TRP A 126 2.02 -7.04 -6.49
N LEU A 127 1.30 -8.16 -6.43
CA LEU A 127 1.20 -9.14 -7.50
C LEU A 127 -0.27 -9.43 -7.78
N THR A 128 -0.61 -9.57 -9.05
CA THR A 128 -1.95 -10.01 -9.48
C THR A 128 -1.86 -11.21 -10.40
N ARG A 129 -2.83 -12.10 -10.22
CA ARG A 129 -3.10 -13.27 -11.06
C ARG A 129 -4.60 -13.43 -11.23
N PHE A 130 -4.96 -13.98 -12.38
CA PHE A 130 -6.35 -14.28 -12.71
C PHE A 130 -6.56 -15.77 -12.93
N TYR A 131 -7.73 -16.26 -12.56
CA TYR A 131 -8.11 -17.65 -12.73
C TYR A 131 -9.60 -17.77 -13.03
N THR A 132 -9.94 -18.48 -14.11
CA THR A 132 -11.32 -18.83 -14.44
C THR A 132 -11.52 -20.30 -14.08
N PRO A 133 -12.26 -20.62 -13.01
CA PRO A 133 -12.52 -21.99 -12.60
C PRO A 133 -13.49 -22.71 -13.54
N ASP A 134 -13.44 -24.05 -13.52
CA ASP A 134 -14.40 -24.92 -14.19
C ASP A 134 -15.74 -25.03 -13.43
N GLU A 135 -15.75 -24.59 -12.16
CA GLU A 135 -16.94 -24.50 -11.30
C GLU A 135 -17.36 -23.02 -11.11
N PRO A 136 -18.57 -22.70 -10.59
CA PRO A 136 -18.96 -21.32 -10.35
C PRO A 136 -17.94 -20.57 -9.49
N ALA A 137 -17.44 -19.43 -9.99
CA ALA A 137 -16.43 -18.64 -9.29
C ALA A 137 -16.88 -18.17 -7.91
N THR A 138 -18.17 -17.95 -7.68
CA THR A 138 -18.66 -17.67 -6.33
C THR A 138 -18.36 -18.77 -5.31
N ASN A 139 -18.39 -20.05 -5.72
CA ASN A 139 -18.14 -21.18 -4.83
C ASN A 139 -16.67 -21.26 -4.41
N VAL A 140 -15.76 -21.04 -5.37
CA VAL A 140 -14.32 -21.00 -5.09
C VAL A 140 -13.98 -19.80 -4.18
N LEU A 141 -14.69 -18.67 -4.35
CA LEU A 141 -14.49 -17.45 -3.57
C LEU A 141 -14.86 -17.70 -2.11
N GLU A 142 -16.08 -18.22 -1.89
CA GLU A 142 -16.59 -18.55 -0.56
C GLU A 142 -15.70 -19.56 0.14
N ARG A 143 -15.27 -20.62 -0.55
CA ARG A 143 -14.34 -21.62 0.00
C ARG A 143 -13.00 -21.00 0.40
N THR A 144 -12.43 -20.15 -0.45
CA THR A 144 -11.16 -19.47 -0.18
C THR A 144 -11.26 -18.55 1.05
N VAL A 145 -12.34 -17.77 1.14
CA VAL A 145 -12.59 -16.86 2.26
C VAL A 145 -12.79 -17.64 3.57
N GLU A 146 -13.52 -18.75 3.51
CA GLU A 146 -13.70 -19.62 4.67
C GLU A 146 -12.37 -20.28 5.11
N ASP A 147 -11.54 -20.71 4.18
CA ASP A 147 -10.20 -21.23 4.50
C ASP A 147 -9.33 -20.17 5.19
N TRP A 148 -9.41 -18.90 4.79
CA TRP A 148 -8.73 -17.80 5.49
C TRP A 148 -9.25 -17.59 6.91
N ARG A 149 -10.58 -17.61 7.10
CA ARG A 149 -11.19 -17.54 8.44
C ARG A 149 -10.76 -18.70 9.34
N GLN A 150 -10.68 -19.92 8.79
CA GLN A 150 -10.24 -21.11 9.52
C GLN A 150 -8.76 -21.06 9.93
N ARG A 151 -7.92 -20.32 9.19
CA ARG A 151 -6.53 -20.00 9.58
C ARG A 151 -6.44 -18.94 10.67
N GLY A 152 -7.58 -18.37 11.09
CA GLY A 152 -7.64 -17.27 12.04
C GLY A 152 -7.27 -15.92 11.43
N TRP A 153 -7.30 -15.78 10.11
CA TRP A 153 -7.06 -14.50 9.45
C TRP A 153 -8.30 -13.63 9.56
N GLU A 154 -8.11 -12.34 9.83
CA GLU A 154 -9.20 -11.37 9.87
C GLU A 154 -9.59 -11.00 8.43
N VAL A 155 -10.76 -11.47 7.99
CA VAL A 155 -11.29 -11.14 6.67
C VAL A 155 -12.27 -9.99 6.80
N ALA A 156 -12.04 -8.91 6.05
CA ALA A 156 -12.98 -7.81 5.97
C ALA A 156 -14.26 -8.26 5.26
N GLU A 157 -15.40 -7.89 5.83
CA GLU A 157 -16.71 -8.18 5.23
C GLU A 157 -16.85 -7.46 3.88
N PRO A 158 -17.52 -8.08 2.90
CA PRO A 158 -17.60 -7.55 1.56
C PRO A 158 -18.46 -6.28 1.56
N VAL A 159 -18.09 -5.32 0.72
CA VAL A 159 -18.96 -4.16 0.45
C VAL A 159 -20.24 -4.68 -0.21
N PRO A 160 -21.44 -4.26 0.24
CA PRO A 160 -22.69 -4.69 -0.36
C PRO A 160 -22.70 -4.49 -1.89
N GLY A 161 -22.93 -5.57 -2.64
CA GLY A 161 -22.93 -5.55 -4.11
C GLY A 161 -21.56 -5.79 -4.77
N ALA A 162 -20.48 -5.93 -4.00
CA ALA A 162 -19.17 -6.30 -4.50
C ALA A 162 -18.81 -7.73 -4.06
N GLN A 163 -18.41 -8.58 -5.01
CA GLN A 163 -17.80 -9.87 -4.71
C GLN A 163 -16.29 -9.67 -4.50
N ARG A 164 -15.93 -8.91 -3.46
CA ARG A 164 -14.54 -8.59 -3.11
C ARG A 164 -14.33 -8.75 -1.62
N PHE A 165 -13.26 -9.43 -1.25
CA PHE A 165 -12.83 -9.65 0.13
C PHE A 165 -11.38 -9.27 0.27
N THR A 166 -11.02 -8.72 1.42
CA THR A 166 -9.63 -8.40 1.77
C THR A 166 -9.28 -9.02 3.11
N THR A 167 -8.01 -9.35 3.30
CA THR A 167 -7.48 -9.85 4.58
C THR A 167 -6.00 -9.51 4.68
N THR A 168 -5.46 -9.59 5.89
CA THR A 168 -4.02 -9.46 6.16
C THR A 168 -3.56 -10.71 6.90
N SER A 169 -2.49 -11.35 6.41
CA SER A 169 -1.90 -12.50 7.09
C SER A 169 -1.25 -12.08 8.42
N PRO A 170 -0.99 -13.01 9.37
CA PRO A 170 -0.29 -12.70 10.61
C PRO A 170 1.10 -12.08 10.42
N GLU A 171 1.75 -12.37 9.29
CA GLU A 171 3.04 -11.82 8.90
C GLU A 171 2.93 -10.46 8.19
N GLY A 172 1.72 -9.94 8.01
CA GLY A 172 1.44 -8.61 7.48
C GLY A 172 1.31 -8.53 5.95
N TYR A 173 1.15 -9.66 5.25
CA TYR A 173 0.86 -9.65 3.82
C TYR A 173 -0.61 -9.37 3.56
N GLY A 174 -0.89 -8.38 2.72
CA GLY A 174 -2.26 -8.08 2.30
C GLY A 174 -2.72 -9.03 1.21
N LEU A 175 -3.98 -9.43 1.24
CA LEU A 175 -4.63 -10.19 0.18
C LEU A 175 -5.95 -9.53 -0.19
N GLU A 176 -6.22 -9.55 -1.48
CA GLU A 176 -7.50 -9.19 -2.05
C GLU A 176 -7.92 -10.28 -3.03
N ILE A 177 -9.17 -10.71 -2.91
CA ILE A 177 -9.77 -11.63 -3.86
C ILE A 177 -11.10 -11.06 -4.32
N SER A 178 -11.32 -11.04 -5.64
CA SER A 178 -12.58 -10.62 -6.20
C SER A 178 -13.00 -11.46 -7.40
N VAL A 179 -14.29 -11.43 -7.72
CA VAL A 179 -14.85 -12.11 -8.89
C VAL A 179 -15.52 -11.10 -9.81
N SER A 180 -15.19 -11.17 -11.10
CA SER A 180 -15.83 -10.41 -12.18
C SER A 180 -15.96 -11.31 -13.41
N ASP A 181 -17.14 -11.36 -14.01
CA ASP A 181 -17.43 -12.16 -15.21
C ASP A 181 -16.97 -13.63 -15.13
N GLY A 182 -17.17 -14.25 -13.96
CA GLY A 182 -16.77 -15.64 -13.70
C GLY A 182 -15.26 -15.87 -13.57
N THR A 183 -14.46 -14.80 -13.54
CA THR A 183 -13.01 -14.85 -13.37
C THR A 183 -12.62 -14.26 -12.02
N PHE A 184 -11.71 -14.95 -11.34
CA PHE A 184 -11.05 -14.44 -10.15
C PHE A 184 -9.96 -13.47 -10.50
N GLU A 185 -9.91 -12.38 -9.76
CA GLU A 185 -8.69 -11.64 -9.53
C GLU A 185 -8.22 -11.92 -8.11
N LEU A 186 -7.00 -12.44 -8.00
CA LEU A 186 -6.31 -12.58 -6.73
C LEU A 186 -5.15 -11.59 -6.73
N ARG A 187 -5.03 -10.77 -5.70
CA ARG A 187 -3.94 -9.83 -5.51
C ARG A 187 -3.28 -10.04 -4.15
N ALA A 188 -1.97 -9.99 -4.11
CA ALA A 188 -1.20 -10.00 -2.87
C ALA A 188 -0.36 -8.73 -2.78
N PHE A 189 -0.23 -8.20 -1.57
CA PHE A 189 0.56 -7.04 -1.22
C PHE A 189 1.62 -7.44 -0.21
N SER A 190 2.84 -6.95 -0.38
CA SER A 190 3.82 -7.03 0.70
C SER A 190 3.38 -6.14 1.86
N PRO A 191 3.95 -6.37 3.06
CA PRO A 191 4.06 -5.34 4.06
C PRO A 191 4.57 -4.00 3.51
N VAL A 192 4.29 -2.93 4.24
CA VAL A 192 4.93 -1.63 4.01
C VAL A 192 6.34 -1.66 4.59
N TYR A 193 7.32 -1.25 3.80
CA TYR A 193 8.73 -1.16 4.22
C TYR A 193 9.21 0.28 4.17
N TRP A 194 10.08 0.65 5.10
CA TRP A 194 10.78 1.93 5.03
C TRP A 194 11.73 1.97 3.83
N GLY A 195 11.80 3.10 3.14
CA GLY A 195 12.77 3.34 2.07
C GLY A 195 12.29 4.36 1.03
N SER A 196 13.24 4.94 0.30
CA SER A 196 12.93 5.99 -0.67
C SER A 196 12.21 5.38 -1.86
N TYR A 197 10.91 5.63 -1.96
CA TYR A 197 10.09 5.10 -3.04
C TYR A 197 10.59 5.58 -4.40
N ASP A 198 10.85 6.88 -4.55
CA ASP A 198 11.27 7.45 -5.83
C ASP A 198 12.63 6.91 -6.31
N GLU A 199 13.58 6.77 -5.39
CA GLU A 199 14.89 6.18 -5.69
C GLU A 199 14.74 4.72 -6.13
N LEU A 200 13.96 3.93 -5.39
CA LEU A 200 13.73 2.52 -5.70
C LEU A 200 12.95 2.34 -7.01
N LEU A 201 11.88 3.11 -7.21
CA LEU A 201 11.06 3.09 -8.41
C LEU A 201 11.92 3.36 -9.64
N THR A 202 12.72 4.44 -9.59
CA THR A 202 13.63 4.81 -10.70
C THR A 202 14.62 3.69 -10.97
N ALA A 203 15.29 3.19 -9.93
CA ALA A 203 16.29 2.13 -10.08
C ALA A 203 15.70 0.83 -10.66
N VAL A 204 14.51 0.43 -10.21
CA VAL A 204 13.80 -0.76 -10.70
C VAL A 204 13.34 -0.57 -12.15
N ALA A 205 12.75 0.58 -12.47
CA ALA A 205 12.22 0.86 -13.80
C ALA A 205 13.32 0.82 -14.87
N GLU A 206 14.44 1.52 -14.64
CA GLU A 206 15.58 1.55 -15.57
C GLU A 206 16.15 0.15 -15.83
N ARG A 207 16.35 -0.64 -14.76
CA ARG A 207 16.93 -1.99 -14.85
C ARG A 207 15.97 -2.98 -15.48
N ARG A 208 14.68 -2.94 -15.11
CA ARG A 208 13.63 -3.75 -15.74
C ARG A 208 13.59 -3.50 -17.23
N ASP A 209 13.61 -2.24 -17.65
CA ASP A 209 13.53 -1.87 -19.05
C ASP A 209 14.79 -2.32 -19.81
N ALA A 210 15.98 -2.16 -19.22
CA ALA A 210 17.22 -2.68 -19.79
C ALA A 210 17.19 -4.21 -19.98
N GLU A 211 16.76 -4.96 -18.97
CA GLU A 211 16.63 -6.43 -19.06
C GLU A 211 15.55 -6.87 -20.06
N TYR A 212 14.45 -6.12 -20.17
CA TYR A 212 13.39 -6.38 -21.15
C TYR A 212 13.91 -6.17 -22.58
N GLN A 213 14.62 -5.06 -22.85
CA GLN A 213 15.24 -4.79 -24.16
C GLN A 213 16.30 -5.84 -24.51
N ALA A 214 17.08 -6.28 -23.52
CA ALA A 214 18.07 -7.34 -23.67
C ALA A 214 17.45 -8.75 -23.78
N LYS A 215 16.13 -8.88 -23.56
CA LYS A 215 15.41 -10.17 -23.48
C LYS A 215 16.06 -11.14 -22.49
N ALA A 216 16.43 -10.62 -21.33
CA ALA A 216 17.01 -11.42 -20.26
C ALA A 216 16.09 -12.60 -19.87
N PRO A 217 16.64 -13.72 -19.38
CA PRO A 217 15.82 -14.88 -18.99
C PRO A 217 14.73 -14.50 -17.97
N GLY A 218 13.48 -14.87 -18.27
CA GLY A 218 12.34 -14.63 -17.37
C GLY A 218 11.67 -13.26 -17.48
N THR A 219 12.16 -12.35 -18.34
CA THR A 219 11.52 -11.03 -18.55
C THR A 219 10.47 -11.02 -19.66
N VAL A 220 10.50 -12.01 -20.56
CA VAL A 220 9.54 -12.17 -21.66
C VAL A 220 8.83 -13.51 -21.53
N PHE A 221 7.50 -13.46 -21.46
CA PHE A 221 6.64 -14.63 -21.51
C PHE A 221 5.86 -14.68 -22.82
N LYS A 222 5.42 -15.89 -23.19
CA LYS A 222 4.50 -16.04 -24.33
C LYS A 222 3.10 -15.61 -23.87
N GLU A 223 2.63 -14.51 -24.46
CA GLU A 223 1.32 -13.93 -24.16
C GLU A 223 0.25 -14.40 -25.14
N ASP A 224 -1.00 -14.43 -24.67
CA ASP A 224 -2.16 -14.51 -25.54
C ASP A 224 -2.30 -13.19 -26.34
N PRO A 225 -2.47 -13.25 -27.67
CA PRO A 225 -2.48 -12.06 -28.51
C PRO A 225 -3.68 -11.13 -28.25
N LYS A 226 -4.79 -11.66 -27.69
CA LYS A 226 -6.01 -10.90 -27.39
C LYS A 226 -5.94 -10.30 -25.99
N THR A 227 -5.60 -11.08 -24.97
CA THR A 227 -5.62 -10.59 -23.58
C THR A 227 -4.31 -9.92 -23.16
N LYS A 228 -3.22 -10.15 -23.89
CA LYS A 228 -1.85 -9.72 -23.52
C LYS A 228 -1.36 -10.31 -22.20
N GLN A 229 -1.98 -11.39 -21.75
CA GLN A 229 -1.60 -12.09 -20.52
C GLN A 229 -0.81 -13.35 -20.85
N ALA A 230 0.13 -13.69 -19.97
CA ALA A 230 0.80 -14.98 -20.02
C ALA A 230 0.14 -16.00 -19.08
N SER A 231 0.03 -17.24 -19.52
CA SER A 231 -0.44 -18.35 -18.68
C SER A 231 0.74 -18.98 -17.93
N LEU A 232 0.81 -18.76 -16.62
CA LEU A 232 1.95 -19.10 -15.75
C LEU A 232 1.53 -19.99 -14.58
N LYS A 233 2.40 -20.94 -14.20
CA LYS A 233 2.20 -21.73 -12.96
C LYS A 233 2.55 -20.89 -11.72
N PRO A 234 1.96 -21.18 -10.54
CA PRO A 234 2.41 -20.63 -9.27
C PRO A 234 3.91 -20.84 -9.10
N GLY A 235 4.64 -19.77 -8.81
CA GLY A 235 6.11 -19.77 -8.70
C GLY A 235 6.84 -19.23 -9.93
N VAL A 236 6.14 -19.01 -11.03
CA VAL A 236 6.72 -18.37 -12.22
C VAL A 236 6.34 -16.89 -12.22
N TYR A 237 7.32 -16.05 -11.88
CA TYR A 237 7.22 -14.59 -11.85
C TYR A 237 8.38 -13.97 -12.63
N ARG A 238 8.24 -12.68 -12.98
CA ARG A 238 9.37 -11.91 -13.51
C ARG A 238 10.40 -11.77 -12.39
N PRO A 239 11.70 -11.95 -12.67
CA PRO A 239 12.71 -11.74 -11.67
C PRO A 239 12.76 -10.27 -11.24
N PHE A 240 13.20 -10.02 -10.01
CA PHE A 240 13.62 -8.66 -9.63
C PHE A 240 14.84 -8.27 -10.48
N PRO A 241 14.86 -7.11 -11.15
CA PRO A 241 15.91 -6.80 -12.10
C PRO A 241 17.27 -6.75 -11.42
N ALA A 242 18.30 -7.26 -12.08
CA ALA A 242 19.65 -7.27 -11.57
C ALA A 242 20.21 -5.85 -11.45
N TRP A 243 20.99 -5.59 -10.38
CA TRP A 243 21.58 -4.27 -10.15
C TRP A 243 22.46 -3.80 -11.32
N ASP A 244 23.15 -4.72 -11.97
CA ASP A 244 24.09 -4.52 -13.07
C ASP A 244 23.46 -4.60 -14.46
N ALA A 245 22.12 -4.66 -14.56
CA ALA A 245 21.40 -4.62 -15.84
C ALA A 245 21.63 -3.31 -16.61
N VAL A 246 21.94 -2.22 -15.90
CA VAL A 246 22.34 -0.94 -16.50
C VAL A 246 23.85 -0.76 -16.26
N PRO A 247 24.65 -0.50 -17.30
CA PRO A 247 26.08 -0.21 -17.14
C PRO A 247 26.28 1.02 -16.25
N THR A 248 27.15 0.90 -15.23
CA THR A 248 27.60 2.07 -14.48
C THR A 248 28.48 2.93 -15.38
N THR A 249 28.03 4.15 -15.72
CA THR A 249 28.82 5.16 -16.41
C THR A 249 29.93 5.72 -15.54
#